data_AF-A0A0G4M5Y0-F1
#
_entry.id   AF-A0A0G4M5Y0-F1
#
_cell.length_a   1.000
_cell.length_b   1.000
_cell.length_c   1.000
_cell.angle_alpha   90.00
_cell.angle_beta   90.00
_cell.angle_gamma   90.00
#
_symmetry.space_group_name_H-M   'P 1'
#
loop_
_entity.id
_entity.type
_entity.pdbx_description
1 polymer ?
#
loop_
_entity_poly.entity_id
_entity_poly.type
_entity_poly.pdbx_seq_one_letter_code
_entity_poly.pdbx_strand_id
1 'polypeptide(L)'
;MKFGEQLRSSIIREYQWYYIDYDVLKKELKNATGPFLNDSDNGERRRDWTEEDETRFVKKLEVELDKVHTKQQVKAMEISRRIAVSEKEVRSVVARLLERGPQEAGPSEEEFMLLEEALSDVIADVHDLAKFVQLNYTGFYKIIKKHDKMTGWHLKPAFDTRLKAKPFYKENYDASVVQLSKLYDLVRTRGNPVKGDSAAGGSQGSFVRNTTKYWVHPDNVTELKLIILKHL
;
A
#
# COMPACT_ATOMS: atom_id res chain seq x y z
N MET A 1 13.54 18.25 -4.51
CA MET A 1 12.98 17.40 -3.43
C MET A 1 13.94 16.27 -3.08
N LYS A 2 14.20 16.05 -1.79
CA LYS A 2 15.10 15.01 -1.29
C LYS A 2 14.32 13.73 -0.96
N PHE A 3 14.03 12.93 -1.99
CA PHE A 3 13.28 11.67 -1.81
C PHE A 3 13.91 10.72 -0.79
N GLY A 4 15.25 10.69 -0.67
CA GLY A 4 15.92 9.86 0.35
C GLY A 4 15.56 10.27 1.79
N GLU A 5 15.34 11.56 2.07
CA GLU A 5 14.87 12.01 3.39
C GLU A 5 13.41 11.61 3.61
N GLN A 6 12.55 11.82 2.60
CA GLN A 6 11.14 11.41 2.64
C GLN A 6 10.98 9.90 2.84
N LEU A 7 11.79 9.09 2.16
CA LEU A 7 11.79 7.64 2.31
C LEU A 7 12.08 7.28 3.75
N ARG A 8 13.19 7.78 4.31
CA ARG A 8 13.60 7.52 5.72
C ARG A 8 12.56 7.95 6.74
N SER A 9 11.92 9.11 6.56
CA SER A 9 10.89 9.58 7.50
C SER A 9 9.58 8.80 7.42
N SER A 10 9.33 8.10 6.32
CA SER A 10 8.08 7.38 6.06
C SER A 10 8.20 5.86 6.20
N ILE A 11 9.37 5.36 6.65
CA ILE A 11 9.62 3.94 6.87
C ILE A 11 8.74 3.42 8.00
N ILE A 12 8.00 2.36 7.72
CA ILE A 12 7.34 1.55 8.74
C ILE A 12 8.41 0.66 9.37
N ARG A 13 8.55 0.72 10.70
CA ARG A 13 9.64 0.05 11.44
C ARG A 13 9.70 -1.46 11.17
N GLU A 14 8.55 -2.12 11.05
CA GLU A 14 8.46 -3.55 10.74
C GLU A 14 9.05 -3.89 9.35
N TYR A 15 8.96 -2.97 8.39
CA TYR A 15 9.37 -3.18 7.01
C TYR A 15 10.74 -2.57 6.69
N GLN A 16 11.44 -2.01 7.67
CA GLN A 16 12.66 -1.20 7.49
C GLN A 16 13.68 -1.83 6.55
N TRP A 17 13.95 -3.13 6.71
CA TRP A 17 14.97 -3.86 5.94
C TRP A 17 14.53 -4.26 4.53
N TYR A 18 13.24 -4.15 4.23
CA TYR A 18 12.65 -4.57 2.98
C TYR A 18 12.40 -3.41 2.02
N TYR A 19 12.58 -2.16 2.46
CA TYR A 19 12.55 -1.00 1.56
C TYR A 19 13.75 -1.01 0.60
N ILE A 20 13.55 -0.37 -0.55
CA ILE A 20 14.60 -0.09 -1.52
C ILE A 20 15.75 0.71 -0.88
N ASP A 21 16.97 0.22 -1.04
CA ASP A 21 18.19 0.92 -0.61
C ASP A 21 18.57 2.01 -1.62
N TYR A 22 17.74 3.06 -1.63
CA TYR A 22 17.86 4.18 -2.55
C TYR A 22 19.19 4.92 -2.41
N ASP A 23 19.76 4.97 -1.19
CA ASP A 23 21.02 5.66 -0.96
C ASP A 23 22.21 4.84 -1.48
N VAL A 24 22.21 3.52 -1.32
CA VAL A 24 23.24 2.64 -1.94
C VAL A 24 23.16 2.70 -3.46
N LEU A 25 21.96 2.58 -4.05
CA LEU A 25 21.80 2.69 -5.51
C LEU A 25 22.26 4.07 -6.03
N LYS A 26 21.97 5.14 -5.29
CA LYS A 26 22.42 6.49 -5.65
C LYS A 26 23.93 6.65 -5.53
N LYS A 27 24.58 6.01 -4.56
CA LYS A 27 26.05 5.98 -4.45
C LYS A 27 26.66 5.22 -5.62
N GLU A 28 26.03 4.12 -6.04
CA GLU A 28 26.49 3.34 -7.20
C GLU A 28 26.56 4.19 -8.47
N LEU A 29 25.52 4.99 -8.74
CA LEU A 29 25.47 5.90 -9.89
C LEU A 29 26.56 6.98 -9.89
N LYS A 30 27.19 7.24 -8.75
CA LYS A 30 28.30 8.21 -8.63
C LYS A 30 29.67 7.57 -8.82
N ASN A 31 29.78 6.26 -8.59
CA ASN A 31 31.03 5.52 -8.63
C ASN A 31 31.23 4.84 -10.00
N ALA A 32 31.05 5.60 -11.08
CA ALA A 32 31.32 5.12 -12.44
C ALA A 32 32.81 4.79 -12.59
N THR A 33 33.13 3.75 -13.35
CA THR A 33 34.52 3.22 -13.45
C THR A 33 35.21 3.57 -14.75
N GLY A 34 34.49 4.14 -15.71
CA GLY A 34 35.01 4.52 -17.03
C GLY A 34 36.08 5.61 -17.02
N PRO A 35 36.57 5.98 -18.21
CA PRO A 35 37.53 7.07 -18.38
C PRO A 35 36.93 8.39 -17.87
N PHE A 36 37.79 9.33 -17.50
CA PHE A 36 37.34 10.66 -17.13
C PHE A 36 36.79 11.38 -18.36
N LEU A 37 35.61 11.97 -18.23
CA LEU A 37 35.04 12.84 -19.23
C LEU A 37 35.77 14.20 -19.17
N ASN A 38 36.18 14.70 -20.32
CA ASN A 38 36.94 15.96 -20.43
C ASN A 38 36.07 17.19 -20.16
N ASP A 39 34.73 17.04 -20.16
CA ASP A 39 33.79 18.11 -19.86
C ASP A 39 33.40 18.08 -18.39
N SER A 40 33.88 19.07 -17.64
CA SER A 40 33.24 19.46 -16.39
C SER A 40 33.24 20.98 -16.26
N ASP A 41 32.16 21.59 -16.75
CA ASP A 41 31.79 23.01 -16.57
C ASP A 41 31.59 23.40 -15.09
N ASN A 42 31.68 22.42 -14.17
CA ASN A 42 31.39 22.57 -12.74
C ASN A 42 32.49 21.99 -11.82
N GLY A 43 33.68 21.65 -12.34
CA GLY A 43 34.84 21.22 -11.54
C GLY A 43 34.81 19.80 -10.94
N GLU A 44 33.69 19.07 -11.03
CA GLU A 44 33.63 17.66 -10.64
C GLU A 44 34.11 16.74 -11.77
N ARG A 45 35.27 16.08 -11.60
CA ARG A 45 35.77 15.05 -12.54
C ARG A 45 34.81 13.87 -12.57
N ARG A 46 34.00 13.78 -13.63
CA ARG A 46 33.04 12.71 -13.82
C ARG A 46 33.63 11.60 -14.69
N ARG A 47 33.43 10.35 -14.29
CA ARG A 47 33.80 9.18 -15.09
C ARG A 47 32.63 8.77 -15.99
N ASP A 48 32.96 8.27 -17.16
CA ASP A 48 31.99 7.74 -18.11
C ASP A 48 31.34 6.45 -17.57
N TRP A 49 30.08 6.21 -17.97
CA TRP A 49 29.31 5.05 -17.54
C TRP A 49 29.56 3.88 -18.50
N THR A 50 30.10 2.78 -17.98
CA THR A 50 30.49 1.61 -18.79
C THR A 50 29.43 0.51 -18.79
N GLU A 51 29.56 -0.45 -19.70
CA GLU A 51 28.70 -1.65 -19.73
C GLU A 51 28.83 -2.50 -18.44
N GLU A 52 30.03 -2.53 -17.84
CA GLU A 52 30.26 -3.19 -16.55
C GLU A 52 29.53 -2.47 -15.41
N ASP A 53 29.51 -1.13 -15.44
CA ASP A 53 28.73 -0.31 -14.49
C ASP A 53 27.23 -0.55 -14.65
N GLU A 54 26.74 -0.63 -15.89
CA GLU A 54 25.35 -0.93 -16.20
C GLU A 54 24.95 -2.31 -15.66
N THR A 55 25.72 -3.35 -15.98
CA THR A 55 25.47 -4.73 -15.54
C THR A 55 25.44 -4.81 -14.01
N ARG A 56 26.38 -4.14 -13.34
CA ARG A 56 26.47 -4.11 -11.88
C ARG A 56 25.28 -3.37 -11.25
N PHE A 57 24.88 -2.24 -11.83
CA PHE A 57 23.75 -1.45 -11.35
C PHE A 57 22.42 -2.20 -11.53
N VAL A 58 22.20 -2.78 -12.72
CA VAL A 58 21.00 -3.59 -13.03
C VAL A 58 20.88 -4.77 -12.08
N LYS A 59 21.99 -5.50 -11.82
CA LYS A 59 22.00 -6.62 -10.87
C LYS A 59 21.62 -6.19 -9.45
N LYS A 60 22.13 -5.04 -8.97
CA LYS A 60 21.74 -4.49 -7.66
C LYS A 60 20.25 -4.09 -7.64
N LEU A 61 19.77 -3.49 -8.73
CA LEU A 61 18.37 -3.08 -8.85
C LEU A 61 17.41 -4.28 -8.88
N GLU A 62 17.80 -5.38 -9.52
CA GLU A 62 17.06 -6.66 -9.50
C GLU A 62 16.98 -7.26 -8.09
N VAL A 63 18.10 -7.30 -7.35
CA VAL A 63 18.12 -7.80 -5.96
C VAL A 63 17.17 -6.99 -5.08
N GLU A 64 17.17 -5.67 -5.23
CA GLU A 64 16.27 -4.78 -4.50
C GLU A 64 14.80 -5.00 -4.91
N LEU A 65 14.53 -5.22 -6.19
CA LEU A 65 13.18 -5.53 -6.68
C LEU A 65 12.66 -6.84 -6.10
N ASP A 66 13.49 -7.88 -6.08
CA ASP A 66 13.13 -9.20 -5.55
C ASP A 66 12.87 -9.15 -4.05
N LYS A 67 13.68 -8.39 -3.31
CA LYS A 67 13.47 -8.14 -1.88
C LYS A 67 12.11 -7.49 -1.59
N VAL A 68 11.79 -6.41 -2.30
CA VAL A 68 10.51 -5.70 -2.14
C VAL A 68 9.33 -6.59 -2.54
N HIS A 69 9.44 -7.28 -3.67
CA HIS A 69 8.40 -8.18 -4.17
C HIS A 69 8.13 -9.33 -3.18
N THR A 70 9.19 -9.97 -2.66
CA THR A 70 9.05 -11.08 -1.70
C THR A 70 8.33 -10.63 -0.42
N LYS A 71 8.72 -9.49 0.17
CA LYS A 71 8.04 -8.99 1.38
C LYS A 71 6.59 -8.63 1.12
N GLN A 72 6.32 -8.01 -0.03
CA GLN A 72 4.95 -7.66 -0.43
C GLN A 72 4.09 -8.93 -0.56
N GLN A 73 4.56 -9.97 -1.25
CA GLN A 73 3.82 -11.24 -1.39
C GLN A 73 3.55 -11.91 -0.04
N VAL A 74 4.57 -12.00 0.84
CA VAL A 74 4.42 -12.63 2.15
C VAL A 74 3.35 -11.90 2.98
N LYS A 75 3.41 -10.55 3.04
CA LYS A 75 2.44 -9.78 3.83
C LYS A 75 1.05 -9.79 3.20
N ALA A 76 0.94 -9.80 1.86
CA ALA A 76 -0.34 -9.94 1.18
C ALA A 76 -1.02 -11.28 1.51
N MET A 77 -0.28 -12.39 1.48
CA MET A 77 -0.80 -13.71 1.85
C MET A 77 -1.22 -13.77 3.32
N GLU A 78 -0.45 -13.17 4.22
CA GLU A 78 -0.78 -13.05 5.64
C GLU A 78 -2.10 -12.30 5.84
N ILE A 79 -2.26 -11.14 5.20
CA ILE A 79 -3.49 -10.34 5.23
C ILE A 79 -4.67 -11.14 4.67
N SER A 80 -4.54 -11.78 3.51
CA SER A 80 -5.60 -12.60 2.93
C SER A 80 -6.03 -13.73 3.88
N ARG A 81 -5.08 -14.36 4.58
CA ARG A 81 -5.39 -15.38 5.59
C ARG A 81 -6.13 -14.77 6.78
N ARG A 82 -5.70 -13.61 7.29
CA ARG A 82 -6.36 -12.91 8.40
C ARG A 82 -7.80 -12.54 8.04
N ILE A 83 -8.02 -12.00 6.82
CA ILE A 83 -9.37 -11.67 6.32
C ILE A 83 -10.27 -12.92 6.31
N ALA A 84 -9.77 -14.05 5.78
CA ALA A 84 -10.56 -15.28 5.71
C ALA A 84 -10.93 -15.84 7.10
N VAL A 85 -10.03 -15.72 8.08
CA VAL A 85 -10.29 -16.12 9.47
C VAL A 85 -11.34 -15.20 10.10
N SER A 86 -11.13 -13.87 10.03
CA SER A 86 -12.06 -12.89 10.57
C SER A 86 -13.45 -13.00 9.91
N GLU A 87 -13.52 -13.26 8.60
CA GLU A 87 -14.79 -13.50 7.92
C GLU A 87 -15.56 -14.68 8.52
N LYS A 88 -14.87 -15.80 8.78
CA LYS A 88 -15.49 -16.99 9.35
C LYS A 88 -16.01 -16.70 10.76
N GLU A 89 -15.23 -15.99 11.57
CA GLU A 89 -15.60 -15.62 12.95
C GLU A 89 -16.80 -14.67 12.96
N VAL A 90 -16.77 -13.62 12.15
CA VAL A 90 -17.88 -12.67 12.00
C VAL A 90 -19.16 -13.38 11.56
N ARG A 91 -19.08 -14.24 10.53
CA ARG A 91 -20.23 -15.02 10.07
C ARG A 91 -20.78 -15.93 11.16
N SER A 92 -19.91 -16.58 11.95
CA SER A 92 -20.32 -17.45 13.07
C SER A 92 -21.05 -16.66 14.17
N VAL A 93 -20.54 -15.47 14.53
CA VAL A 93 -21.16 -14.60 15.54
C VAL A 93 -22.50 -14.07 15.05
N VAL A 94 -22.58 -13.64 13.79
CA VAL A 94 -23.83 -13.12 13.21
C VAL A 94 -24.87 -14.22 13.02
N ALA A 95 -24.48 -15.43 12.62
CA ALA A 95 -25.39 -16.58 12.53
C ALA A 95 -26.02 -16.90 13.89
N ARG A 96 -25.22 -16.92 14.97
CA ARG A 96 -25.72 -17.09 16.34
C ARG A 96 -26.71 -16.00 16.76
N LEU A 97 -26.59 -14.79 16.22
CA LEU A 97 -27.55 -13.73 16.50
C LEU A 97 -28.88 -13.94 15.76
N LEU A 98 -28.82 -14.37 14.49
CA LEU A 98 -29.98 -14.54 13.61
C LEU A 98 -30.76 -15.83 13.87
N GLU A 99 -30.06 -16.91 14.22
CA GLU A 99 -30.62 -18.26 14.38
C GLU A 99 -31.01 -18.58 15.83
N ARG A 100 -30.82 -17.64 16.77
CA ARG A 100 -31.12 -17.89 18.19
C ARG A 100 -32.59 -18.20 18.43
N GLY A 101 -32.84 -19.20 19.27
CA GLY A 101 -34.16 -19.40 19.87
C GLY A 101 -34.54 -18.26 20.84
N PRO A 102 -35.84 -18.06 21.17
CA PRO A 102 -36.29 -17.00 22.07
C PRO A 102 -35.67 -17.02 23.48
N GLN A 103 -35.09 -18.15 23.89
CA GLN A 103 -34.49 -18.39 25.21
C GLN A 103 -32.96 -18.54 25.16
N GLU A 104 -32.33 -18.47 23.99
CA GLU A 104 -30.88 -18.58 23.86
C GLU A 104 -30.21 -17.21 23.98
N ALA A 105 -29.15 -17.15 24.78
CA ALA A 105 -28.32 -15.96 24.87
C ALA A 105 -27.63 -15.72 23.51
N GLY A 106 -27.86 -14.54 22.94
CA GLY A 106 -27.14 -14.10 21.74
C GLY A 106 -25.65 -13.86 22.02
N PRO A 107 -24.87 -13.54 20.98
CA PRO A 107 -23.47 -13.18 21.18
C PRO A 107 -23.33 -11.97 22.10
N SER A 108 -22.28 -11.96 22.92
CA SER A 108 -22.03 -10.87 23.86
C SER A 108 -21.53 -9.62 23.13
N GLU A 109 -21.69 -8.45 23.75
CA GLU A 109 -21.15 -7.21 23.21
C GLU A 109 -19.62 -7.25 23.12
N GLU A 110 -18.97 -7.93 24.06
CA GLU A 110 -17.53 -8.16 24.09
C GLU A 110 -17.05 -8.99 22.88
N GLU A 111 -17.81 -10.00 22.45
CA GLU A 111 -17.48 -10.77 21.23
C GLU A 111 -17.44 -9.86 19.99
N PHE A 112 -18.36 -8.90 19.88
CA PHE A 112 -18.35 -7.95 18.77
C PHE A 112 -17.24 -6.90 18.88
N MET A 113 -16.90 -6.44 20.08
CA MET A 113 -15.77 -5.51 20.27
C MET A 113 -14.45 -6.16 19.86
N LEU A 114 -14.22 -7.41 20.24
CA LEU A 114 -13.02 -8.16 19.86
C LEU A 114 -12.92 -8.36 18.35
N LEU A 115 -14.04 -8.65 17.68
CA LEU A 115 -14.08 -8.75 16.22
C LEU A 115 -13.80 -7.40 15.53
N GLU A 116 -14.30 -6.30 16.09
CA GLU A 116 -14.07 -4.97 15.57
C GLU A 116 -12.59 -4.55 15.68
N GLU A 117 -11.96 -4.86 16.82
CA GLU A 117 -10.53 -4.65 17.02
C GLU A 117 -9.71 -5.51 16.05
N ALA A 118 -10.01 -6.81 15.93
CA ALA A 118 -9.33 -7.70 15.00
C ALA A 118 -9.43 -7.23 13.54
N LEU A 119 -10.60 -6.77 13.11
CA LEU A 119 -10.78 -6.20 11.76
C LEU A 119 -10.02 -4.87 11.60
N SER A 120 -9.99 -4.02 12.63
CA SER A 120 -9.23 -2.77 12.64
C SER A 120 -7.73 -3.00 12.45
N ASP A 121 -7.18 -4.03 13.08
CA ASP A 121 -5.78 -4.42 12.91
C ASP A 121 -5.50 -4.92 11.49
N VAL A 122 -6.41 -5.68 10.88
CA VAL A 122 -6.26 -6.12 9.48
C VAL A 122 -6.32 -4.92 8.53
N ILE A 123 -7.19 -3.94 8.81
CA ILE A 123 -7.27 -2.69 8.05
C ILE A 123 -5.96 -1.90 8.15
N ALA A 124 -5.36 -1.83 9.34
CA ALA A 124 -4.06 -1.18 9.53
C ALA A 124 -2.94 -1.90 8.75
N ASP A 125 -2.93 -3.22 8.73
CA ASP A 125 -1.98 -4.00 7.93
C ASP A 125 -2.13 -3.73 6.42
N VAL A 126 -3.36 -3.64 5.91
CA VAL A 126 -3.64 -3.28 4.50
C VAL A 126 -3.13 -1.89 4.18
N HIS A 127 -3.38 -0.92 5.06
CA HIS A 127 -2.86 0.45 4.93
C HIS A 127 -1.34 0.45 4.83
N ASP A 128 -0.68 -0.23 5.75
CA ASP A 128 0.77 -0.27 5.86
C ASP A 128 1.42 -0.95 4.66
N LEU A 129 0.82 -2.04 4.16
CA LEU A 129 1.26 -2.70 2.94
C LEU A 129 1.09 -1.80 1.71
N ALA A 130 -0.03 -1.08 1.58
CA ALA A 130 -0.25 -0.15 0.48
C ALA A 130 0.80 0.98 0.48
N LYS A 131 1.07 1.56 1.66
CA LYS A 131 2.11 2.59 1.84
C LYS A 131 3.51 2.05 1.50
N PHE A 132 3.82 0.82 1.92
CA PHE A 132 5.07 0.13 1.57
C PHE A 132 5.23 0.00 0.05
N VAL A 133 4.22 -0.52 -0.65
CA VAL A 133 4.21 -0.70 -2.11
C VAL A 133 4.43 0.62 -2.82
N GLN A 134 3.71 1.66 -2.42
CA GLN A 134 3.76 2.98 -3.03
C GLN A 134 5.12 3.66 -2.89
N LEU A 135 5.70 3.66 -1.68
CA LEU A 135 7.01 4.25 -1.42
C LEU A 135 8.11 3.55 -2.23
N ASN A 136 8.08 2.21 -2.29
CA ASN A 136 9.05 1.44 -3.06
C ASN A 136 8.89 1.65 -4.57
N TYR A 137 7.67 1.61 -5.09
CA TYR A 137 7.40 1.90 -6.51
C TYR A 137 7.94 3.28 -6.90
N THR A 138 7.69 4.28 -6.07
CA THR A 138 8.21 5.64 -6.26
C THR A 138 9.75 5.66 -6.20
N GLY A 139 10.35 4.88 -5.31
CA GLY A 139 11.81 4.74 -5.19
C GLY A 139 12.45 4.16 -6.45
N PHE A 140 11.91 3.05 -6.98
CA PHE A 140 12.36 2.47 -8.24
C PHE A 140 12.21 3.47 -9.40
N TYR A 141 11.05 4.10 -9.53
CA TYR A 141 10.82 5.08 -10.59
C TYR A 141 11.82 6.26 -10.52
N LYS A 142 12.09 6.77 -9.32
CA LYS A 142 13.01 7.89 -9.11
C LYS A 142 14.47 7.50 -9.34
N ILE A 143 14.89 6.29 -8.94
CA ILE A 143 16.28 5.86 -9.15
C ILE A 143 16.56 5.55 -10.61
N ILE A 144 15.61 4.95 -11.34
CA ILE A 144 15.71 4.71 -12.78
C ILE A 144 15.75 6.04 -13.54
N LYS A 145 14.85 6.98 -13.21
CA LYS A 145 14.89 8.32 -13.82
C LYS A 145 16.21 9.05 -13.52
N LYS A 146 16.79 8.83 -12.33
CA LYS A 146 18.09 9.39 -11.97
C LYS A 146 19.20 8.74 -12.80
N HIS A 147 19.19 7.41 -12.95
CA HIS A 147 20.11 6.66 -13.78
C HIS A 147 20.12 7.24 -15.20
N ASP A 148 18.97 7.26 -15.89
CA ASP A 148 18.89 7.70 -17.29
C ASP A 148 19.38 9.14 -17.48
N LYS A 149 19.10 10.03 -16.53
CA LYS A 149 19.58 11.42 -16.55
C LYS A 149 21.09 11.53 -16.29
N MET A 150 21.63 10.66 -15.45
CA MET A 150 23.04 10.72 -15.05
C MET A 150 23.94 10.05 -16.08
N THR A 151 23.57 8.88 -16.58
CA THR A 151 24.43 8.05 -17.43
C THR A 151 24.19 8.33 -18.91
N GLY A 152 23.00 8.80 -19.28
CA GLY A 152 22.56 8.91 -20.68
C GLY A 152 22.07 7.57 -21.26
N TRP A 153 22.20 6.47 -20.53
CA TRP A 153 21.71 5.14 -20.92
C TRP A 153 20.23 5.01 -20.59
N HIS A 154 19.45 4.34 -21.45
CA HIS A 154 17.99 4.24 -21.29
C HIS A 154 17.57 2.93 -20.62
N LEU A 155 17.49 2.92 -19.29
CA LEU A 155 17.08 1.73 -18.53
C LEU A 155 15.55 1.62 -18.37
N LYS A 156 14.84 2.76 -18.44
CA LYS A 156 13.40 2.81 -18.15
C LYS A 156 12.54 1.82 -18.95
N PRO A 157 12.64 1.69 -20.28
CA PRO A 157 11.77 0.77 -21.04
C PRO A 157 11.98 -0.70 -20.65
N ALA A 158 13.24 -1.10 -20.46
CA ALA A 158 13.59 -2.46 -20.06
C ALA A 158 13.08 -2.76 -18.65
N PHE A 159 13.23 -1.81 -17.73
CA PHE A 159 12.82 -2.01 -16.34
C PHE A 159 11.31 -1.89 -16.13
N ASP A 160 10.59 -1.09 -16.92
CA ASP A 160 9.12 -1.05 -16.90
C ASP A 160 8.53 -2.42 -17.25
N THR A 161 9.18 -3.18 -18.15
CA THR A 161 8.79 -4.56 -18.47
C THR A 161 8.99 -5.49 -17.27
N ARG A 162 10.07 -5.31 -16.52
CA ARG A 162 10.37 -6.10 -15.31
C ARG A 162 9.44 -5.77 -14.15
N LEU A 163 9.12 -4.50 -13.94
CA LEU A 163 8.09 -4.08 -12.99
C LEU A 163 6.74 -4.69 -13.36
N LYS A 164 6.36 -4.68 -14.64
CA LYS A 164 5.11 -5.33 -15.10
C LYS A 164 5.11 -6.85 -14.91
N ALA A 165 6.26 -7.51 -15.05
CA ALA A 165 6.41 -8.94 -14.84
C ALA A 165 6.31 -9.35 -13.36
N LYS A 166 6.70 -8.45 -12.44
CA LYS A 166 6.59 -8.62 -10.98
C LYS A 166 5.69 -7.53 -10.40
N PRO A 167 4.37 -7.58 -10.65
CA PRO A 167 3.48 -6.45 -10.42
C PRO A 167 3.07 -6.30 -8.94
N PHE A 168 4.03 -6.16 -8.04
CA PHE A 168 3.79 -5.89 -6.61
C PHE A 168 2.93 -4.63 -6.39
N TYR A 169 2.90 -3.73 -7.37
CA TYR A 169 2.13 -2.48 -7.37
C TYR A 169 0.74 -2.58 -8.00
N LYS A 170 0.39 -3.71 -8.65
CA LYS A 170 -0.94 -3.92 -9.24
C LYS A 170 -1.83 -4.86 -8.43
N GLU A 171 -1.37 -5.34 -7.28
CA GLU A 171 -2.23 -6.18 -6.45
C GLU A 171 -3.49 -5.42 -6.07
N ASN A 172 -4.62 -6.03 -6.43
CA ASN A 172 -5.92 -5.40 -6.37
C ASN A 172 -6.47 -5.54 -4.94
N TYR A 173 -5.89 -4.76 -4.01
CA TYR A 173 -6.37 -4.71 -2.63
C TYR A 173 -7.81 -4.21 -2.53
N ASP A 174 -8.37 -3.60 -3.59
CA ASP A 174 -9.76 -3.12 -3.63
C ASP A 174 -10.77 -4.22 -3.26
N ALA A 175 -10.58 -5.46 -3.71
CA ALA A 175 -11.48 -6.56 -3.36
C ALA A 175 -11.43 -6.86 -1.84
N SER A 176 -10.22 -6.93 -1.28
CA SER A 176 -9.98 -7.14 0.15
C SER A 176 -10.53 -5.97 0.99
N VAL A 177 -10.36 -4.73 0.52
CA VAL A 177 -10.88 -3.52 1.19
C VAL A 177 -12.41 -3.53 1.20
N VAL A 178 -13.06 -3.88 0.08
CA VAL A 178 -14.52 -4.00 0.02
C VAL A 178 -15.02 -5.12 0.93
N GLN A 179 -14.33 -6.25 0.99
CA GLN A 179 -14.67 -7.35 1.89
C GLN A 179 -14.54 -6.95 3.36
N LEU A 180 -13.43 -6.32 3.73
CA LEU A 180 -13.20 -5.78 5.08
C LEU A 180 -14.24 -4.72 5.46
N SER A 181 -14.61 -3.84 4.53
CA SER A 181 -15.66 -2.82 4.76
C SER A 181 -17.00 -3.47 5.12
N LYS A 182 -17.41 -4.50 4.37
CA LYS A 182 -18.64 -5.25 4.66
C LYS A 182 -18.60 -5.96 6.01
N LEU A 183 -17.47 -6.57 6.35
CA LEU A 183 -17.30 -7.27 7.63
C LEU A 183 -17.32 -6.28 8.80
N TYR A 184 -16.63 -5.15 8.65
CA TYR A 184 -16.56 -4.11 9.66
C TYR A 184 -17.94 -3.50 9.91
N ASP A 185 -18.69 -3.17 8.85
CA ASP A 185 -20.05 -2.66 8.98
C ASP A 185 -20.99 -3.68 9.64
N LEU A 186 -20.86 -4.96 9.29
CA LEU A 186 -21.69 -6.02 9.87
C LEU A 186 -21.44 -6.19 11.37
N VAL A 187 -20.18 -6.10 11.82
CA VAL A 187 -19.82 -6.16 13.24
C VAL A 187 -20.28 -4.90 13.96
N ARG A 188 -20.01 -3.72 13.40
CA ARG A 188 -20.39 -2.41 13.96
C ARG A 188 -21.90 -2.29 14.15
N THR A 189 -22.67 -2.78 13.19
CA THR A 189 -24.14 -2.74 13.23
C THR A 189 -24.78 -3.94 13.92
N ARG A 190 -23.97 -4.85 14.49
CA ARG A 190 -24.42 -6.05 15.19
C ARG A 190 -25.39 -6.88 14.33
N GLY A 191 -25.07 -7.07 13.06
CA GLY A 191 -25.90 -7.83 12.12
C GLY A 191 -27.15 -7.11 11.61
N ASN A 192 -27.40 -5.86 12.05
CA ASN A 192 -28.49 -5.04 11.56
C ASN A 192 -27.97 -4.02 10.55
N PRO A 193 -27.80 -4.38 9.26
CA PRO A 193 -27.23 -3.47 8.27
C PRO A 193 -27.92 -2.11 8.34
N VAL A 194 -27.14 -1.03 8.23
CA VAL A 194 -27.68 0.33 8.20
C VAL A 194 -28.73 0.35 7.10
N LYS A 195 -30.00 0.29 7.48
CA LYS A 195 -31.11 0.46 6.55
C LYS A 195 -31.03 1.92 6.14
N GLY A 196 -30.36 2.18 5.02
CA GLY A 196 -30.39 3.48 4.38
C GLY A 196 -31.84 3.91 4.34
N ASP A 197 -32.10 5.07 4.93
CA ASP A 197 -33.43 5.53 5.25
C ASP A 197 -34.17 5.81 3.94
N SER A 198 -34.75 4.77 3.34
CA SER A 198 -35.45 4.83 2.04
C SER A 198 -36.72 5.68 2.16
N ALA A 199 -37.10 6.05 3.39
CA ALA A 199 -38.16 6.99 3.75
C ALA A 199 -37.68 8.45 3.91
N ALA A 200 -36.39 8.77 3.70
CA ALA A 200 -35.87 10.15 3.73
C ALA A 200 -36.34 11.06 2.56
N GLY A 201 -37.43 10.69 1.90
CA GLY A 201 -38.18 11.55 0.98
C GLY A 201 -39.49 12.10 1.53
N GLY A 202 -40.00 11.58 2.67
CA GLY A 202 -41.40 11.78 3.06
C GLY A 202 -41.68 12.78 4.19
N SER A 203 -40.92 12.78 5.30
CA SER A 203 -41.41 13.48 6.50
C SER A 203 -40.40 13.82 7.60
N GLN A 204 -39.09 13.90 7.33
CA GLN A 204 -38.16 14.49 8.30
C GLN A 204 -37.81 15.93 7.90
N GLY A 205 -37.96 16.84 8.86
CA GLY A 205 -37.83 18.29 8.67
C GLY A 205 -36.55 18.68 7.95
N SER A 206 -36.69 19.60 6.99
CA SER A 206 -35.65 20.40 6.31
C SER A 206 -34.20 20.02 6.62
N PHE A 207 -33.74 18.87 6.12
CA PHE A 207 -32.30 18.62 6.06
C PHE A 207 -31.73 19.41 4.88
N VAL A 208 -30.77 20.28 5.15
CA VAL A 208 -30.05 20.99 4.09
C VAL A 208 -29.04 20.03 3.49
N ARG A 209 -29.27 19.62 2.23
CA ARG A 209 -28.30 18.82 1.48
C ARG A 209 -27.08 19.70 1.21
N ASN A 210 -25.91 19.33 1.75
CA ASN A 210 -24.64 19.94 1.38
C ASN A 210 -23.81 18.93 0.57
N THR A 211 -23.19 19.37 -0.51
CA THR A 211 -22.30 18.53 -1.33
C THR A 211 -21.01 19.29 -1.56
N THR A 212 -19.90 18.74 -1.08
CA THR A 212 -18.58 19.32 -1.23
C THR A 212 -17.69 18.38 -2.02
N LYS A 213 -16.91 18.93 -2.96
CA LYS A 213 -16.01 18.16 -3.84
C LYS A 213 -14.57 18.52 -3.51
N TYR A 214 -13.72 17.50 -3.37
CA TYR A 214 -12.31 17.67 -3.09
C TYR A 214 -11.48 16.89 -4.11
N TRP A 215 -10.31 17.45 -4.47
CA TRP A 215 -9.31 16.71 -5.22
C TRP A 215 -8.44 15.92 -4.24
N VAL A 216 -8.27 14.63 -4.52
CA VAL A 216 -7.43 13.74 -3.71
C VAL A 216 -6.23 13.34 -4.57
N HIS A 217 -5.03 13.59 -4.06
CA HIS A 217 -3.82 13.13 -4.73
C HIS A 217 -3.85 11.59 -4.83
N PRO A 218 -3.45 10.97 -5.95
CA PRO A 218 -3.47 9.51 -6.11
C PRO A 218 -2.80 8.75 -4.97
N ASP A 219 -1.78 9.37 -4.38
CA ASP A 219 -1.02 8.85 -3.24
C ASP A 219 -1.86 8.64 -1.96
N ASN A 220 -2.93 9.41 -1.79
CA ASN A 220 -3.73 9.42 -0.56
C ASN A 220 -5.06 8.65 -0.74
N VAL A 221 -5.31 8.10 -1.93
CA VAL A 221 -6.60 7.47 -2.24
C VAL A 221 -6.86 6.25 -1.36
N THR A 222 -5.85 5.40 -1.16
CA THR A 222 -6.00 4.20 -0.32
C THR A 222 -6.20 4.58 1.14
N GLU A 223 -5.39 5.49 1.67
CA GLU A 223 -5.54 6.00 3.04
C GLU A 223 -6.94 6.58 3.26
N LEU A 224 -7.41 7.44 2.35
CA LEU A 224 -8.73 8.03 2.43
C LEU A 224 -9.85 6.97 2.40
N LYS A 225 -9.76 5.97 1.51
CA LYS A 225 -10.72 4.85 1.47
C LYS A 225 -10.77 4.11 2.81
N LEU A 226 -9.61 3.85 3.43
CA LEU A 226 -9.53 3.14 4.71
C LEU A 226 -10.02 3.97 5.89
N ILE A 227 -9.83 5.29 5.87
CA ILE A 227 -10.40 6.20 6.88
C ILE A 227 -11.93 6.23 6.74
N ILE A 228 -12.43 6.42 5.52
CA ILE A 228 -13.87 6.46 5.24
C ILE A 228 -14.55 5.15 5.68
N LEU A 229 -13.92 4.00 5.41
CA LEU A 229 -14.41 2.67 5.80
C LEU A 229 -14.73 2.55 7.29
N LYS A 230 -13.97 3.22 8.18
CA LYS A 230 -14.24 3.18 9.62
C LYS A 230 -15.48 3.99 10.03
N HIS A 231 -15.92 4.91 9.18
CA HIS A 231 -16.98 5.87 9.49
C HIS A 231 -18.26 5.68 8.68
N LEU A 232 -18.19 4.96 7.56
CA LEU A 232 -19.33 4.60 6.70
C LEU A 232 -19.51 3.10 6.67
#